data_AF-A0A340Y0B1-F1
#
_entry.id   AF-A0A340Y0B1-F1
#
_cell.length_a   1.000
_cell.length_b   1.000
_cell.length_c   1.000
_cell.angle_alpha   90.00
_cell.angle_beta   90.00
_cell.angle_gamma   90.00
#
_symmetry.space_group_name_H-M   'P 1'
#
loop_
_entity.id
_entity.type
_entity.pdbx_description
1 polymer ?
#
loop_
_entity_poly.entity_id
_entity_poly.type
_entity_poly.pdbx_seq_one_letter_code
_entity_poly.pdbx_strand_id
1 'polypeptide(L)'
;MTFRKKGTKNPPVLSQEFILQNHADLVACVGMFFVLGLMFEGTAEVSIVFITLQHGVTFPAEEAEERATAPKFLYHYGAKDLPTVFFYMLVAIIIHATIQEYVLDRINRRMQFPKPKQSKFNESGQFSVFFLVSCIWGTFILHSENCLSDLSVLWRAHPNNMMTFQMKFFYISQLAYWFHAFPELYFQRIKPQDLSQQVVYVGLHLFHLAGAYLLYLNHLGLLLLMMHYFVEFLSHFCDLFYFSDEKYQKEFSLWAIVFILGRLVTLIVSVITVGFHLAGGQNGNSDGTTEDVNVLAAKIAVLSSSCTIQAYITWNLFNVQLQRWMEEDAPLQAPSVKKKRTKGRFSRKGTENGVATSNRVDSPPMRKEKSS
;
A
#
# COMPACT_ATOMS: atom_id res chain seq x y z
N MET A 1 36.07 8.47 -23.39
CA MET A 1 36.52 7.93 -22.07
C MET A 1 36.77 9.09 -21.14
N THR A 2 35.83 9.40 -20.27
CA THR A 2 36.03 10.33 -19.15
C THR A 2 36.00 9.51 -17.87
N PHE A 3 37.17 9.35 -17.28
CA PHE A 3 37.36 8.66 -16.01
C PHE A 3 36.60 9.41 -14.92
N ARG A 4 35.43 8.88 -14.53
CA ARG A 4 34.75 9.29 -13.30
C ARG A 4 35.66 8.89 -12.15
N LYS A 5 36.38 9.86 -11.58
CA LYS A 5 37.14 9.70 -10.33
C LYS A 5 36.24 9.00 -9.31
N LYS A 6 36.71 7.85 -8.79
CA LYS A 6 36.18 7.23 -7.57
C LYS A 6 36.32 8.27 -6.45
N GLY A 7 35.26 9.05 -6.23
CA GLY A 7 35.13 9.92 -5.07
C GLY A 7 35.11 9.07 -3.81
N THR A 8 35.76 9.57 -2.77
CA THR A 8 35.85 9.04 -1.41
C THR A 8 34.62 8.26 -0.97
N LYS A 9 34.82 7.12 -0.30
CA LYS A 9 33.76 6.22 0.18
C LYS A 9 32.68 6.91 1.04
N ASN A 10 32.97 8.11 1.55
CA ASN A 10 32.03 8.94 2.30
C ASN A 10 31.76 10.25 1.53
N PRO A 11 30.50 10.59 1.28
CA PRO A 11 30.14 11.88 0.69
C PRO A 11 30.41 13.02 1.68
N PRO A 12 30.59 14.28 1.21
CA PRO A 12 30.80 15.42 2.09
C PRO A 12 29.64 15.58 3.09
N VAL A 13 29.98 15.96 4.33
CA VAL A 13 29.02 16.14 5.44
C VAL A 13 27.94 17.15 5.02
N LEU A 14 26.66 16.82 5.27
CA LEU A 14 25.46 17.56 4.83
C LEU A 14 25.20 17.66 3.32
N SER A 15 25.96 16.94 2.48
CA SER A 15 25.58 16.80 1.07
C SER A 15 24.27 16.01 0.92
N GLN A 16 23.60 16.18 -0.22
CA GLN A 16 22.38 15.43 -0.53
C GLN A 16 22.60 13.90 -0.48
N GLU A 17 23.80 13.44 -0.83
CA GLU A 17 24.15 12.01 -0.74
C GLU A 17 24.38 11.56 0.70
N PHE A 18 24.94 12.42 1.55
CA PHE A 18 25.11 12.14 2.98
C PHE A 18 23.76 12.03 3.71
N ILE A 19 22.85 12.98 3.46
CA ILE A 19 21.49 12.96 4.05
C ILE A 19 20.76 11.69 3.64
N LEU A 20 20.87 11.29 2.37
CA LEU A 20 20.21 10.11 1.86
C LEU A 20 20.71 8.82 2.52
N GLN A 21 22.02 8.70 2.71
CA GLN A 21 22.62 7.51 3.29
C GLN A 21 22.36 7.37 4.78
N ASN A 22 22.27 8.49 5.51
CA ASN A 22 22.15 8.51 6.97
C ASN A 22 20.79 9.05 7.45
N HIS A 23 19.76 9.00 6.60
CA HIS A 23 18.45 9.61 6.91
C HIS A 23 17.84 9.02 8.19
N ALA A 24 17.96 7.70 8.40
CA ALA A 24 17.47 7.04 9.61
C ALA A 24 18.17 7.56 10.88
N ASP A 25 19.50 7.68 10.86
CA ASP A 25 20.28 8.18 12.00
C ASP A 25 20.02 9.67 12.26
N LEU A 26 19.89 10.48 11.20
CA LEU A 26 19.55 11.90 11.31
C LEU A 26 18.16 12.08 11.95
N VAL A 27 17.18 11.33 11.47
CA VAL A 27 15.80 11.39 11.99
C VAL A 27 15.75 10.85 13.42
N ALA A 28 16.51 9.80 13.74
CA ALA A 28 16.68 9.32 15.11
C ALA A 28 17.27 10.38 16.03
N CYS A 29 18.28 11.14 15.58
CA CYS A 29 18.82 12.27 16.35
C CYS A 29 17.75 13.34 16.63
N VAL A 30 16.90 13.66 15.65
CA VAL A 30 15.77 14.60 15.85
C VAL A 30 14.74 14.02 16.83
N GLY A 31 14.38 12.75 16.72
CA GLY A 31 13.49 12.09 17.68
C GLY A 31 14.04 12.10 19.11
N MET A 32 15.35 11.82 19.25
CA MET A 32 16.05 11.84 20.54
C MET A 32 16.03 13.21 21.20
N PHE A 33 16.01 14.31 20.44
CA PHE A 33 15.88 15.65 21.01
C PHE A 33 14.58 15.80 21.81
N PHE A 34 13.45 15.30 21.30
CA PHE A 34 12.18 15.33 22.02
C PHE A 34 12.21 14.44 23.28
N VAL A 35 12.77 13.23 23.16
CA VAL A 35 12.88 12.29 24.30
C VAL A 35 13.78 12.84 25.40
N LEU A 36 14.97 13.37 25.05
CA LEU A 36 15.88 13.99 26.01
C LEU A 36 15.31 15.27 26.62
N GLY A 37 14.46 15.99 25.87
CA GLY A 37 13.76 17.16 26.40
C GLY A 37 12.82 16.82 27.57
N LEU A 38 12.41 15.56 27.76
CA LEU A 38 11.69 15.13 28.96
C LEU A 38 12.56 15.13 30.23
N MET A 39 13.89 15.14 30.09
CA MET A 39 14.80 15.08 31.24
C MET A 39 14.94 16.41 31.98
N PHE A 40 14.57 17.53 31.36
CA PHE A 40 14.65 18.85 31.96
C PHE A 40 13.27 19.46 32.12
N GLU A 41 12.97 19.97 33.31
CA GLU A 41 11.65 20.51 33.68
C GLU A 41 11.16 21.59 32.71
N GLY A 42 12.03 22.52 32.29
CA GLY A 42 11.65 23.59 31.36
C GLY A 42 11.37 23.14 29.92
N THR A 43 11.94 22.01 29.47
CA THR A 43 11.70 21.46 28.13
C THR A 43 10.66 20.35 28.12
N ALA A 44 10.38 19.74 29.28
CA ALA A 44 9.47 18.60 29.41
C ALA A 44 8.05 18.96 28.98
N GLU A 45 7.56 20.15 29.35
CA GLU A 45 6.23 20.67 28.95
C GLU A 45 6.06 20.76 27.42
N VAL A 46 7.14 21.06 26.70
CA VAL A 46 7.11 21.10 25.23
C VAL A 46 7.24 19.69 24.66
N SER A 47 8.20 18.91 25.16
CA SER A 47 8.45 17.54 24.69
C SER A 47 7.26 16.61 24.87
N ILE A 48 6.49 16.74 25.96
CA ILE A 48 5.36 15.86 26.25
C ILE A 48 4.27 15.98 25.18
N VAL A 49 4.07 17.19 24.61
CA VAL A 49 3.09 17.43 23.54
C VAL A 49 3.38 16.60 22.29
N PHE A 50 4.65 16.34 22.00
CA PHE A 50 5.07 15.52 20.87
C PHE A 50 4.96 14.02 21.16
N ILE A 51 5.13 13.59 22.41
CA ILE A 51 5.27 12.17 22.74
C ILE A 51 3.94 11.54 23.17
N THR A 52 3.13 12.26 23.94
CA THR A 52 1.87 11.72 24.50
C THR A 52 0.68 12.05 23.62
N LEU A 53 -0.37 11.21 23.71
CA LEU A 53 -1.65 11.51 23.07
C LEU A 53 -2.30 12.70 23.75
N GLN A 54 -2.79 13.65 22.95
CA GLN A 54 -3.43 14.86 23.46
C GLN A 54 -4.91 14.63 23.74
N HIS A 55 -5.58 15.58 24.38
CA HIS A 55 -7.04 15.56 24.60
C HIS A 55 -7.58 14.39 25.46
N GLY A 56 -6.81 13.93 26.45
CA GLY A 56 -7.27 12.94 27.42
C GLY A 56 -8.31 13.53 28.39
N VAL A 57 -9.38 12.79 28.64
CA VAL A 57 -10.45 13.15 29.58
C VAL A 57 -10.29 12.30 30.84
N THR A 58 -10.22 12.95 31.99
CA THR A 58 -10.25 12.32 33.30
C THR A 58 -11.67 12.39 33.85
N PHE A 59 -12.35 11.26 33.97
CA PHE A 59 -13.63 11.20 34.66
C PHE A 59 -13.42 11.17 36.18
N PRO A 60 -14.17 11.96 36.97
CA PRO A 60 -14.22 11.80 38.41
C PRO A 60 -14.68 10.38 38.77
N ALA A 61 -14.16 9.83 39.88
CA ALA A 61 -14.41 8.44 40.30
C ALA A 61 -15.92 8.11 40.43
N GLU A 62 -16.73 9.08 40.84
CA GLU A 62 -18.19 8.95 41.02
C GLU A 62 -18.92 8.71 39.68
N GLU A 63 -18.49 9.33 38.58
CA GLU A 63 -19.09 9.13 37.24
C GLU A 63 -18.61 7.85 36.54
N ALA A 64 -17.45 7.32 36.94
CA ALA A 64 -16.92 6.06 36.43
C ALA A 64 -17.65 4.86 37.05
N GLU A 65 -18.06 4.99 38.31
CA GLU A 65 -18.84 3.99 39.04
C GLU A 65 -20.29 3.89 38.51
N GLU A 66 -20.92 5.02 38.18
CA GLU A 66 -22.26 5.08 37.58
C GLU A 66 -22.31 4.46 36.17
N ARG A 67 -21.22 4.55 35.39
CA ARG A 67 -21.12 3.98 34.04
C ARG A 67 -20.73 2.49 33.99
N ALA A 68 -20.60 1.82 35.14
CA ALA A 68 -20.28 0.38 35.26
C ALA A 68 -19.14 -0.10 34.33
N THR A 69 -18.20 0.78 34.03
CA THR A 69 -17.04 0.51 33.17
C THR A 69 -15.81 0.93 33.93
N ALA A 70 -14.81 0.04 34.01
CA ALA A 70 -13.48 0.36 34.56
C ALA A 70 -13.02 1.73 34.03
N PRO A 71 -12.26 2.54 34.80
CA PRO A 71 -11.88 3.90 34.41
C PRO A 71 -11.19 3.87 33.04
N LYS A 72 -11.96 4.10 31.99
CA LYS A 72 -11.48 4.14 30.62
C LYS A 72 -11.07 5.58 30.38
N PHE A 73 -9.77 5.81 30.28
CA PHE A 73 -9.26 7.07 29.75
C PHE A 73 -9.79 7.23 28.33
N LEU A 74 -10.73 8.16 28.16
CA LEU A 74 -11.30 8.52 26.88
C LEU A 74 -10.59 9.75 26.32
N TYR A 75 -10.61 9.86 25.00
CA TYR A 75 -9.93 10.93 24.30
C TYR A 75 -10.87 11.62 23.33
N HIS A 76 -10.74 12.94 23.24
CA HIS A 76 -11.33 13.73 22.17
C HIS A 76 -10.41 13.81 20.95
N TYR A 77 -10.97 14.31 19.86
CA TYR A 77 -10.28 14.63 18.63
C TYR A 77 -9.75 16.05 18.70
N GLY A 78 -8.64 16.33 18.01
CA GLY A 78 -8.28 17.72 17.78
C GLY A 78 -6.99 17.92 17.00
N ALA A 79 -6.82 19.14 16.47
CA ALA A 79 -5.63 19.52 15.72
C ALA A 79 -4.36 19.55 16.57
N LYS A 80 -4.47 19.61 17.90
CA LYS A 80 -3.31 19.53 18.80
C LYS A 80 -2.65 18.16 18.80
N ASP A 81 -3.23 17.16 18.14
CA ASP A 81 -2.57 15.86 17.91
C ASP A 81 -1.51 15.92 16.78
N LEU A 82 -1.41 17.04 16.03
CA LEU A 82 -0.45 17.18 14.92
C LEU A 82 1.04 17.08 15.34
N PRO A 83 1.50 17.69 16.45
CA PRO A 83 2.85 17.45 16.97
C PRO A 83 3.11 15.97 17.31
N THR A 84 2.10 15.30 17.85
CA THR A 84 2.15 13.86 18.14
C THR A 84 2.27 13.03 16.85
N VAL A 85 1.46 13.34 15.83
CA VAL A 85 1.58 12.74 14.50
C VAL A 85 2.98 12.95 13.92
N PHE A 86 3.55 14.16 14.06
CA PHE A 86 4.89 14.45 13.59
C PHE A 86 5.96 13.60 14.30
N PHE A 87 5.89 13.46 15.63
CA PHE A 87 6.82 12.61 16.36
C PHE A 87 6.73 11.14 15.92
N TYR A 88 5.52 10.59 15.84
CA TYR A 88 5.33 9.22 15.37
C TYR A 88 5.70 9.04 13.89
N MET A 89 5.65 10.09 13.07
CA MET A 89 6.17 10.05 11.70
C MET A 89 7.70 9.85 11.71
N LEU A 90 8.44 10.49 12.63
CA LEU A 90 9.87 10.23 12.80
C LEU A 90 10.13 8.77 13.19
N VAL A 91 9.33 8.25 14.13
CA VAL A 91 9.39 6.84 14.53
C VAL A 91 9.09 5.92 13.34
N ALA A 92 8.10 6.25 12.50
CA ALA A 92 7.77 5.48 11.30
C ALA A 92 8.93 5.47 10.29
N ILE A 93 9.65 6.57 10.09
CA ILE A 93 10.86 6.62 9.24
C ILE A 93 11.94 5.66 9.77
N ILE A 94 12.19 5.67 11.08
CA ILE A 94 13.19 4.78 11.72
C ILE A 94 12.79 3.31 11.55
N ILE A 95 11.51 2.98 11.78
CA ILE A 95 10.98 1.62 11.61
C ILE A 95 11.08 1.19 10.14
N HIS A 96 10.71 2.06 9.19
CA HIS A 96 10.79 1.78 7.76
C HIS A 96 12.23 1.42 7.36
N ALA A 97 13.20 2.26 7.76
CA ALA A 97 14.62 2.03 7.48
C ALA A 97 15.13 0.73 8.14
N THR A 98 14.68 0.44 9.36
CA THR A 98 15.04 -0.80 10.07
C THR A 98 14.52 -2.04 9.33
N ILE A 99 13.25 -2.03 8.91
CA ILE A 99 12.67 -3.13 8.12
C ILE A 99 13.41 -3.29 6.79
N GLN A 100 13.75 -2.16 6.15
CA GLN A 100 14.49 -2.13 4.89
C GLN A 100 15.84 -2.82 5.03
N GLU A 101 16.63 -2.43 6.02
CA GLU A 101 18.00 -2.93 6.21
C GLU A 101 18.04 -4.37 6.73
N TYR A 102 17.28 -4.68 7.78
CA TYR A 102 17.41 -5.96 8.49
C TYR A 102 16.59 -7.09 7.88
N VAL A 103 15.48 -6.78 7.20
CA VAL A 103 14.56 -7.78 6.64
C VAL A 103 14.68 -7.81 5.12
N LEU A 104 14.32 -6.73 4.44
CA LEU A 104 14.15 -6.74 2.98
C LEU A 104 15.48 -6.85 2.23
N ASP A 105 16.48 -6.05 2.62
CA ASP A 105 17.81 -6.13 2.02
C ASP A 105 18.50 -7.47 2.33
N ARG A 106 18.23 -8.06 3.48
CA ARG A 106 18.71 -9.40 3.82
C ARG A 106 18.13 -10.46 2.89
N ILE A 107 16.84 -10.39 2.56
CA ILE A 107 16.19 -11.29 1.61
C ILE A 107 16.71 -11.04 0.18
N ASN A 108 16.83 -9.79 -0.23
CA ASN A 108 17.36 -9.42 -1.54
C ASN A 108 18.77 -9.96 -1.79
N ARG A 109 19.65 -9.86 -0.78
CA ARG A 109 21.03 -10.40 -0.87
C ARG A 109 21.04 -11.92 -1.04
N ARG A 110 20.05 -12.63 -0.47
CA ARG A 110 19.91 -14.09 -0.64
C ARG A 110 19.35 -14.47 -2.00
N MET A 111 18.33 -13.77 -2.48
CA MET A 111 17.65 -14.07 -3.74
C MET A 111 18.37 -13.51 -4.99
N GLN A 112 19.30 -12.58 -4.82
CA GLN A 112 20.10 -11.98 -5.90
C GLN A 112 19.26 -11.40 -7.06
N PHE A 113 18.16 -10.71 -6.72
CA PHE A 113 17.28 -10.13 -7.73
C PHE A 113 17.97 -9.05 -8.58
N PRO A 114 17.59 -8.91 -9.87
CA PRO A 114 17.95 -7.76 -10.68
C PRO A 114 17.46 -6.45 -10.02
N LYS A 115 18.23 -5.35 -10.15
CA LYS A 115 17.91 -4.02 -9.60
C LYS A 115 16.45 -3.55 -9.78
N PRO A 116 15.82 -3.66 -10.98
CA PRO A 116 14.43 -3.22 -11.14
C PRO A 116 13.44 -4.08 -10.35
N LYS A 117 13.71 -5.38 -10.20
CA LYS A 117 12.89 -6.32 -9.43
C LYS A 117 13.06 -6.09 -7.92
N GLN A 118 14.28 -5.76 -7.51
CA GLN A 118 14.61 -5.42 -6.12
C GLN A 118 13.82 -4.21 -5.59
N SER A 119 13.72 -3.15 -6.39
CA SER A 119 12.97 -1.94 -6.00
C SER A 119 11.49 -2.24 -5.74
N LYS A 120 10.86 -3.02 -6.63
CA LYS A 120 9.45 -3.41 -6.50
C LYS A 120 9.23 -4.38 -5.34
N PHE A 121 10.16 -5.31 -5.14
CA PHE A 121 10.14 -6.22 -4.00
C PHE A 121 10.22 -5.45 -2.67
N ASN A 122 11.07 -4.43 -2.58
CA ASN A 122 11.20 -3.60 -1.39
C ASN A 122 9.93 -2.82 -1.09
N GLU A 123 9.37 -2.15 -2.09
CA GLU A 123 8.10 -1.42 -1.95
C GLU A 123 6.98 -2.35 -1.48
N SER A 124 6.80 -3.49 -2.16
CA SER A 124 5.79 -4.49 -1.79
C SER A 124 6.05 -5.09 -0.41
N GLY A 125 7.31 -5.27 -0.04
CA GLY A 125 7.72 -5.79 1.27
C GLY A 125 7.36 -4.83 2.41
N GLN A 126 7.66 -3.55 2.24
CA GLN A 126 7.33 -2.50 3.22
C GLN A 126 5.81 -2.40 3.41
N PHE A 127 5.05 -2.33 2.32
CA PHE A 127 3.60 -2.27 2.39
C PHE A 127 2.99 -3.55 2.98
N SER A 128 3.49 -4.73 2.62
CA SER A 128 3.00 -5.99 3.18
C SER A 128 3.18 -6.05 4.71
N VAL A 129 4.35 -5.65 5.23
CA VAL A 129 4.59 -5.60 6.69
C VAL A 129 3.65 -4.60 7.36
N PHE A 130 3.53 -3.39 6.81
CA PHE A 130 2.65 -2.36 7.36
C PHE A 130 1.19 -2.81 7.40
N PHE A 131 0.64 -3.27 6.28
CA PHE A 131 -0.75 -3.67 6.20
C PHE A 131 -1.07 -4.87 7.10
N LEU A 132 -0.14 -5.84 7.23
CA LEU A 132 -0.31 -6.97 8.14
C LEU A 132 -0.40 -6.51 9.60
N VAL A 133 0.57 -5.69 10.05
CA VAL A 133 0.61 -5.19 11.43
C VAL A 133 -0.61 -4.34 11.72
N SER A 134 -0.98 -3.42 10.81
CA SER A 134 -2.16 -2.56 10.97
C SER A 134 -3.46 -3.34 10.96
N CYS A 135 -3.57 -4.41 10.15
CA CYS A 135 -4.75 -5.27 10.12
C CYS A 135 -4.92 -6.07 11.42
N ILE A 136 -3.84 -6.66 11.94
CA ILE A 136 -3.85 -7.38 13.23
C ILE A 136 -4.24 -6.43 14.37
N TRP A 137 -3.63 -5.23 14.41
CA TRP A 137 -3.92 -4.24 15.44
C TRP A 137 -5.36 -3.72 15.34
N GLY A 138 -5.85 -3.39 14.13
CA GLY A 138 -7.23 -2.97 13.95
C GLY A 138 -8.24 -4.04 14.34
N THR A 139 -7.96 -5.31 14.02
CA THR A 139 -8.79 -6.45 14.44
C THR A 139 -8.82 -6.59 15.97
N PHE A 140 -7.67 -6.42 16.62
CA PHE A 140 -7.58 -6.44 18.09
C PHE A 140 -8.44 -5.34 18.73
N ILE A 141 -8.41 -4.12 18.18
CA ILE A 141 -9.25 -3.01 18.67
C ILE A 141 -10.74 -3.33 18.48
N LEU A 142 -11.15 -3.76 17.28
CA LEU A 142 -12.55 -4.14 16.99
C LEU A 142 -13.06 -5.24 17.93
N HIS A 143 -12.21 -6.22 18.23
CA HIS A 143 -12.53 -7.28 19.18
C HIS A 143 -12.65 -6.72 20.62
N SER A 144 -11.72 -5.86 21.04
CA SER A 144 -11.72 -5.25 22.38
C SER A 144 -12.93 -4.35 22.65
N GLU A 145 -13.49 -3.75 21.60
CA GLU A 145 -14.67 -2.87 21.67
C GLU A 145 -15.99 -3.61 21.37
N ASN A 146 -15.97 -4.95 21.32
CA ASN A 146 -17.13 -5.82 21.03
C ASN A 146 -17.87 -5.52 19.71
N CYS A 147 -17.22 -4.82 18.77
CA CYS A 147 -17.80 -4.44 17.49
C CYS A 147 -18.14 -5.64 16.59
N LEU A 148 -17.40 -6.75 16.73
CA LEU A 148 -17.67 -7.99 16.00
C LEU A 148 -18.89 -8.76 16.53
N SER A 149 -19.26 -8.53 17.79
CA SER A 149 -20.37 -9.22 18.45
C SER A 149 -21.68 -8.45 18.35
N ASP A 150 -21.62 -7.12 18.50
CA ASP A 150 -22.76 -6.24 18.27
C ASP A 150 -22.45 -5.26 17.13
N LEU A 151 -22.85 -5.65 15.92
CA LEU A 151 -22.67 -4.83 14.73
C LEU A 151 -23.42 -3.49 14.86
N SER A 152 -24.45 -3.37 15.71
CA SER A 152 -25.18 -2.11 15.88
C SER A 152 -24.32 -0.99 16.51
N VAL A 153 -23.23 -1.33 17.21
CA VAL A 153 -22.32 -0.37 17.85
C VAL A 153 -21.59 0.51 16.86
N LEU A 154 -21.26 -0.01 15.68
CA LEU A 154 -20.54 0.75 14.64
C LEU A 154 -21.37 1.90 14.04
N TRP A 155 -22.70 1.81 14.10
CA TRP A 155 -23.63 2.80 13.56
C TRP A 155 -24.29 3.66 14.65
N ARG A 156 -24.13 3.30 15.93
CA ARG A 156 -24.69 4.06 17.05
C ARG A 156 -23.80 5.27 17.31
N ALA A 157 -24.35 6.48 17.19
CA ALA A 157 -23.66 7.69 17.58
C ALA A 157 -23.29 7.58 19.07
N HIS A 158 -21.99 7.54 19.37
CA HIS A 158 -21.54 7.51 20.75
C HIS A 158 -21.87 8.89 21.35
N PRO A 159 -22.59 8.97 22.48
CA PRO A 159 -23.22 10.21 22.94
C PRO A 159 -22.25 11.37 23.18
N ASN A 160 -20.94 11.12 23.27
CA ASN A 160 -19.93 12.15 23.56
C ASN A 160 -18.84 12.32 22.50
N ASN A 161 -18.89 11.63 21.35
CA ASN A 161 -17.80 11.65 20.34
C ASN A 161 -16.41 11.49 21.00
N MET A 162 -16.24 10.40 21.74
CA MET A 162 -15.00 10.06 22.44
C MET A 162 -14.48 8.72 21.94
N MET A 163 -13.18 8.50 22.07
CA MET A 163 -12.54 7.24 21.69
C MET A 163 -11.64 6.69 22.77
N THR A 164 -11.40 5.38 22.73
CA THR A 164 -10.43 4.73 23.62
C THR A 164 -9.01 5.12 23.25
N PHE A 165 -8.08 4.98 24.21
CA PHE A 165 -6.65 5.15 23.96
C PHE A 165 -6.16 4.34 22.75
N GLN A 166 -6.55 3.07 22.65
CA GLN A 166 -6.08 2.18 21.59
C GLN A 166 -6.55 2.61 20.21
N MET A 167 -7.83 2.99 20.09
CA MET A 167 -8.39 3.54 18.86
C MET A 167 -7.68 4.85 18.47
N LYS A 168 -7.47 5.76 19.42
CA LYS A 168 -6.76 7.01 19.15
C LYS A 168 -5.34 6.76 18.68
N PHE A 169 -4.61 5.95 19.42
CA PHE A 169 -3.22 5.66 19.12
C PHE A 169 -3.08 5.01 17.75
N PHE A 170 -4.02 4.14 17.38
CA PHE A 170 -4.09 3.55 16.05
C PHE A 170 -4.22 4.63 14.97
N TYR A 171 -5.21 5.51 15.03
CA TYR A 171 -5.39 6.58 14.03
C TYR A 171 -4.18 7.51 13.92
N ILE A 172 -3.62 7.93 15.04
CA ILE A 172 -2.42 8.78 15.07
C ILE A 172 -1.23 8.06 14.42
N SER A 173 -1.05 6.77 14.71
CA SER A 173 0.01 5.95 14.11
C SER A 173 -0.19 5.75 12.62
N GLN A 174 -1.44 5.52 12.17
CA GLN A 174 -1.75 5.40 10.75
C GLN A 174 -1.49 6.73 10.01
N LEU A 175 -1.85 7.88 10.60
CA LEU A 175 -1.60 9.20 10.02
C LEU A 175 -0.10 9.44 9.90
N ALA A 176 0.63 9.18 10.99
CA ALA A 176 2.07 9.27 11.04
C ALA A 176 2.75 8.42 9.96
N TYR A 177 2.28 7.18 9.75
CA TYR A 177 2.77 6.34 8.67
C TYR A 177 2.48 6.97 7.30
N TRP A 178 1.26 7.37 6.99
CA TRP A 178 1.02 7.95 5.66
C TRP A 178 1.73 9.29 5.44
N PHE A 179 2.02 10.06 6.49
CA PHE A 179 2.89 11.23 6.40
C PHE A 179 4.37 10.85 6.18
N HIS A 180 4.85 9.75 6.77
CA HIS A 180 6.23 9.27 6.58
C HIS A 180 6.54 8.97 5.10
N ALA A 181 5.50 8.60 4.34
CA ALA A 181 5.64 8.31 2.93
C ALA A 181 6.21 9.51 2.15
N PHE A 182 5.87 10.76 2.49
CA PHE A 182 6.38 11.93 1.74
C PHE A 182 7.91 12.09 1.82
N PRO A 183 8.55 12.13 3.01
CA PRO A 183 10.00 12.04 3.12
C PRO A 183 10.59 10.81 2.42
N GLU A 184 9.90 9.67 2.50
CA GLU A 184 10.37 8.42 1.90
C GLU A 184 10.39 8.49 0.36
N LEU A 185 9.38 9.10 -0.28
CA LEU A 185 9.41 9.34 -1.74
C LEU A 185 10.63 10.17 -2.15
N TYR A 186 11.03 11.12 -1.30
CA TYR A 186 12.26 11.90 -1.50
C TYR A 186 13.52 11.04 -1.28
N PHE A 187 13.55 10.20 -0.24
CA PHE A 187 14.69 9.32 0.05
C PHE A 187 14.89 8.22 -1.00
N GLN A 188 13.83 7.74 -1.63
CA GLN A 188 13.89 6.72 -2.67
C GLN A 188 14.25 7.29 -4.06
N ARG A 189 14.36 8.62 -4.20
CA ARG A 189 14.65 9.32 -5.47
C ARG A 189 13.76 8.86 -6.62
N ILE A 190 12.46 8.88 -6.38
CA ILE A 190 11.50 8.39 -7.36
C ILE A 190 11.51 9.29 -8.59
N LYS A 191 11.30 8.69 -9.76
CA LYS A 191 11.26 9.42 -11.02
C LYS A 191 10.14 10.46 -10.97
N PRO A 192 10.34 11.65 -11.54
CA PRO A 192 9.32 12.70 -11.53
C PRO A 192 8.01 12.29 -12.22
N GLN A 193 8.07 11.32 -13.14
CA GLN A 193 6.90 10.75 -13.83
C GLN A 193 6.00 9.96 -12.88
N ASP A 194 6.59 9.22 -11.94
CA ASP A 194 5.88 8.35 -10.99
C ASP A 194 5.47 9.11 -9.71
N LEU A 195 6.16 10.22 -9.41
CA LEU A 195 5.94 11.04 -8.21
C LEU A 195 4.50 11.54 -8.09
N SER A 196 3.91 12.05 -9.18
CA SER A 196 2.54 12.58 -9.12
C SER A 196 1.53 11.50 -8.74
N GLN A 197 1.69 10.28 -9.27
CA GLN A 197 0.78 9.18 -8.99
C GLN A 197 0.89 8.73 -7.53
N GLN A 198 2.10 8.64 -7.00
CA GLN A 198 2.34 8.24 -5.61
C GLN A 198 1.88 9.31 -4.61
N VAL A 199 2.07 10.59 -4.91
CA VAL A 199 1.57 11.68 -4.07
C VAL A 199 0.04 11.64 -4.01
N VAL A 200 -0.65 11.40 -5.13
CA VAL A 200 -2.11 11.22 -5.14
C VAL A 200 -2.51 10.00 -4.31
N TYR A 201 -1.81 8.87 -4.46
CA TYR A 201 -2.08 7.66 -3.69
C TYR A 201 -1.94 7.87 -2.17
N VAL A 202 -0.84 8.49 -1.72
CA VAL A 202 -0.61 8.85 -0.31
C VAL A 202 -1.65 9.87 0.17
N GLY A 203 -1.94 10.88 -0.65
CA GLY A 203 -2.93 11.91 -0.36
C GLY A 203 -4.34 11.34 -0.17
N LEU A 204 -4.74 10.34 -0.97
CA LEU A 204 -6.01 9.65 -0.82
C LEU A 204 -6.10 8.89 0.51
N HIS A 205 -5.03 8.24 0.95
CA HIS A 205 -5.00 7.57 2.26
C HIS A 205 -5.13 8.58 3.40
N LEU A 206 -4.35 9.66 3.36
CA LEU A 206 -4.44 10.72 4.35
C LEU A 206 -5.82 11.37 4.38
N PHE A 207 -6.43 11.61 3.22
CA PHE A 207 -7.77 12.19 3.13
C PHE A 207 -8.83 11.32 3.82
N HIS A 208 -8.88 10.02 3.51
CA HIS A 208 -9.88 9.14 4.13
C HIS A 208 -9.60 8.88 5.60
N LEU A 209 -8.33 8.78 5.99
CA LEU A 209 -7.94 8.56 7.37
C LEU A 209 -8.20 9.79 8.25
N ALA A 210 -7.85 10.98 7.77
CA ALA A 210 -8.16 12.24 8.43
C ALA A 210 -9.68 12.49 8.44
N GLY A 211 -10.39 12.16 7.36
CA GLY A 211 -11.85 12.23 7.30
C GLY A 211 -12.50 11.32 8.33
N ALA A 212 -12.06 10.06 8.43
CA ALA A 212 -12.57 9.12 9.43
C ALA A 212 -12.32 9.62 10.87
N TYR A 213 -11.13 10.18 11.12
CA TYR A 213 -10.76 10.74 12.41
C TYR A 213 -11.57 12.01 12.74
N LEU A 214 -11.51 13.06 11.91
CA LEU A 214 -12.11 14.36 12.21
C LEU A 214 -13.64 14.36 12.16
N LEU A 215 -14.25 13.44 11.41
CA LEU A 215 -15.71 13.32 11.30
C LEU A 215 -16.30 12.28 12.26
N TYR A 216 -15.54 11.85 13.26
CA TYR A 216 -16.02 10.97 14.33
C TYR A 216 -16.50 9.58 13.86
N LEU A 217 -15.98 9.10 12.74
CA LEU A 217 -16.34 7.80 12.16
C LEU A 217 -15.43 6.68 12.71
N ASN A 218 -15.21 6.60 14.02
CA ASN A 218 -14.17 5.74 14.60
C ASN A 218 -14.33 4.25 14.27
N HIS A 219 -15.38 3.62 14.80
CA HIS A 219 -15.55 2.17 14.66
C HIS A 219 -15.76 1.77 13.20
N LEU A 220 -16.53 2.59 12.49
CA LEU A 220 -16.83 2.38 11.09
C LEU A 220 -15.60 2.57 10.19
N GLY A 221 -14.90 3.69 10.37
CA GLY A 221 -13.67 4.00 9.67
C GLY A 221 -12.60 2.94 9.94
N LEU A 222 -12.49 2.46 11.18
CA LEU A 222 -11.60 1.36 11.55
C LEU A 222 -11.97 0.08 10.81
N LEU A 223 -13.25 -0.29 10.76
CA LEU A 223 -13.72 -1.48 10.03
C LEU A 223 -13.39 -1.38 8.54
N LEU A 224 -13.75 -0.26 7.91
CA LEU A 224 -13.50 -0.05 6.48
C LEU A 224 -12.00 -0.06 6.17
N LEU A 225 -11.19 0.55 7.05
CA LEU A 225 -9.74 0.57 6.90
C LEU A 225 -9.14 -0.83 7.10
N MET A 226 -9.62 -1.60 8.07
CA MET A 226 -9.16 -2.98 8.31
C MET A 226 -9.45 -3.87 7.10
N MET A 227 -10.66 -3.81 6.55
CA MET A 227 -11.03 -4.57 5.35
C MET A 227 -10.17 -4.16 4.15
N HIS A 228 -9.98 -2.86 3.95
CA HIS A 228 -9.11 -2.34 2.90
C HIS A 228 -7.65 -2.82 3.08
N TYR A 229 -7.07 -2.68 4.26
CA TYR A 229 -5.69 -3.10 4.55
C TYR A 229 -5.49 -4.60 4.43
N PHE A 230 -6.48 -5.41 4.80
CA PHE A 230 -6.42 -6.86 4.58
C PHE A 230 -6.31 -7.19 3.08
N VAL A 231 -7.11 -6.54 2.25
CA VAL A 231 -7.09 -6.75 0.79
C VAL A 231 -5.78 -6.25 0.16
N GLU A 232 -5.27 -5.10 0.58
CA GLU A 232 -3.97 -4.59 0.13
C GLU A 232 -2.80 -5.47 0.61
N PHE A 233 -2.86 -5.98 1.85
CA PHE A 233 -1.90 -6.94 2.37
C PHE A 233 -1.82 -8.18 1.47
N LEU A 234 -2.97 -8.79 1.16
CA LEU A 234 -3.00 -9.97 0.30
C LEU A 234 -2.39 -9.66 -1.08
N SER A 235 -2.68 -8.50 -1.66
CA SER A 235 -2.08 -8.08 -2.94
C SER A 235 -0.56 -8.02 -2.88
N HIS A 236 -0.01 -7.29 -1.91
CA HIS A 236 1.42 -7.14 -1.76
C HIS A 236 2.12 -8.43 -1.34
N PHE A 237 1.44 -9.27 -0.57
CA PHE A 237 1.93 -10.59 -0.21
C PHE A 237 2.05 -11.49 -1.45
N CYS A 238 1.03 -11.48 -2.32
CA CYS A 238 1.08 -12.21 -3.60
C CYS A 238 2.23 -11.73 -4.48
N ASP A 239 2.44 -10.42 -4.58
CA ASP A 239 3.56 -9.85 -5.35
C ASP A 239 4.92 -10.32 -4.83
N LEU A 240 5.09 -10.48 -3.50
CA LEU A 240 6.32 -11.01 -2.90
C LEU A 240 6.58 -12.47 -3.32
N PHE A 241 5.54 -13.32 -3.39
CA PHE A 241 5.69 -14.70 -3.89
C PHE A 241 5.98 -14.72 -5.38
N TYR A 242 5.30 -13.89 -6.17
CA TYR A 242 5.54 -13.76 -7.60
C TYR A 242 6.98 -13.36 -7.91
N PHE A 243 7.55 -12.44 -7.14
CA PHE A 243 8.95 -12.08 -7.31
C PHE A 243 9.90 -13.20 -6.88
N SER A 244 9.50 -14.06 -5.95
CA SER A 244 10.35 -15.15 -5.46
C SER A 244 10.46 -16.31 -6.45
N ASP A 245 9.38 -16.71 -7.13
CA ASP A 245 9.41 -17.84 -8.06
C ASP A 245 8.37 -17.68 -9.20
N GLU A 246 8.83 -17.84 -10.44
CA GLU A 246 8.01 -17.70 -11.65
C GLU A 246 7.09 -18.90 -11.92
N LYS A 247 7.29 -20.04 -11.24
CA LYS A 247 6.43 -21.24 -11.40
C LYS A 247 4.99 -21.06 -10.92
N TYR A 248 4.69 -19.99 -10.19
CA TYR A 248 3.40 -19.77 -9.52
C TYR A 248 2.34 -19.05 -10.39
N GLN A 249 2.52 -18.97 -11.71
CA GLN A 249 1.57 -18.27 -12.59
C GLN A 249 0.12 -18.79 -12.53
N LYS A 250 -0.11 -20.09 -12.31
CA LYS A 250 -1.48 -20.63 -12.16
C LYS A 250 -2.13 -20.23 -10.84
N GLU A 251 -1.35 -20.13 -9.76
CA GLU A 251 -1.86 -19.70 -8.46
C GLU A 251 -2.26 -18.22 -8.49
N PHE A 252 -1.60 -17.41 -9.33
CA PHE A 252 -1.92 -15.99 -9.51
C PHE A 252 -3.36 -15.74 -9.98
N SER A 253 -3.94 -16.62 -10.82
CA SER A 253 -5.34 -16.50 -11.25
C SER A 253 -6.33 -16.68 -10.09
N LEU A 254 -6.02 -17.60 -9.16
CA LEU A 254 -6.83 -17.77 -7.94
C LEU A 254 -6.71 -16.56 -7.01
N TRP A 255 -5.50 -16.01 -6.86
CA TRP A 255 -5.28 -14.81 -6.05
C TRP A 255 -6.00 -13.58 -6.61
N ALA A 256 -6.05 -13.43 -7.94
CA ALA A 256 -6.82 -12.36 -8.59
C ALA A 256 -8.32 -12.46 -8.26
N ILE A 257 -8.89 -13.67 -8.25
CA ILE A 257 -10.29 -13.89 -7.86
C ILE A 257 -10.51 -13.51 -6.39
N VAL A 258 -9.65 -13.97 -5.48
CA VAL A 258 -9.71 -13.65 -4.04
C VAL A 258 -9.65 -12.14 -3.82
N PHE A 259 -8.78 -11.45 -4.56
CA PHE A 259 -8.63 -10.00 -4.48
C PHE A 259 -9.86 -9.24 -4.98
N ILE A 260 -10.42 -9.62 -6.13
CA ILE A 260 -11.67 -9.03 -6.65
C ILE A 260 -12.80 -9.25 -5.65
N LEU A 261 -12.92 -10.45 -5.09
CA LEU A 261 -13.93 -10.78 -4.08
C LEU A 261 -13.75 -9.94 -2.82
N GLY A 262 -12.53 -9.82 -2.31
CA GLY A 262 -12.22 -9.00 -1.13
C GLY A 262 -12.56 -7.52 -1.33
N ARG A 263 -12.26 -6.96 -2.50
CA ARG A 263 -12.66 -5.58 -2.84
C ARG A 263 -14.17 -5.43 -2.98
N LEU A 264 -14.85 -6.41 -3.57
CA LEU A 264 -16.32 -6.39 -3.68
C LEU A 264 -16.98 -6.44 -2.30
N VAL A 265 -16.49 -7.27 -1.39
CA VAL A 265 -16.96 -7.31 0.01
C VAL A 265 -16.76 -5.95 0.69
N THR A 266 -15.58 -5.35 0.53
CA THR A 266 -15.28 -4.03 1.09
C THR A 266 -16.22 -2.95 0.53
N LEU A 267 -16.48 -2.99 -0.78
CA LEU A 267 -17.42 -2.09 -1.46
C LEU A 267 -18.85 -2.27 -0.94
N ILE A 268 -19.33 -3.50 -0.81
CA ILE A 268 -20.68 -3.81 -0.28
C ILE A 268 -20.81 -3.25 1.13
N VAL A 269 -19.84 -3.49 2.01
CA VAL A 269 -19.83 -2.95 3.38
C VAL A 269 -19.84 -1.42 3.36
N SER A 270 -19.06 -0.79 2.47
CA SER A 270 -19.04 0.68 2.32
C SER A 270 -20.38 1.25 1.85
N VAL A 271 -21.06 0.59 0.89
CA VAL A 271 -22.38 1.04 0.39
C VAL A 271 -23.45 0.89 1.47
N ILE A 272 -23.49 -0.27 2.14
CA ILE A 272 -24.42 -0.53 3.25
C ILE A 272 -24.23 0.52 4.35
N THR A 273 -22.97 0.84 4.65
CA THR A 273 -22.59 1.87 5.61
C THR A 273 -23.18 3.24 5.27
N VAL A 274 -23.00 3.69 4.03
CA VAL A 274 -23.55 4.97 3.54
C VAL A 274 -25.08 4.94 3.63
N GLY A 275 -25.71 3.84 3.21
CA GLY A 275 -27.15 3.66 3.25
C GLY A 275 -27.73 3.77 4.66
N PHE A 276 -27.12 3.11 5.64
CA PHE A 276 -27.54 3.20 7.04
C PHE A 276 -27.28 4.58 7.66
N HIS A 277 -26.18 5.25 7.30
CA HIS A 277 -25.95 6.64 7.75
C HIS A 277 -27.00 7.60 7.20
N LEU A 278 -27.40 7.42 5.93
CA LEU A 278 -28.45 8.23 5.31
C LEU A 278 -29.84 7.94 5.90
N ALA A 279 -30.16 6.68 6.17
CA ALA A 279 -31.42 6.27 6.77
C ALA A 279 -31.52 6.66 8.26
N GLY A 280 -30.43 6.55 9.01
CA GLY A 280 -30.34 6.99 10.40
C GLY A 280 -30.50 8.50 10.56
N GLY A 281 -29.96 9.28 9.63
CA GLY A 281 -30.15 10.74 9.59
C GLY A 281 -31.59 11.18 9.28
N GLN A 282 -32.40 10.34 8.64
CA GLN A 282 -33.82 10.62 8.35
C GLN A 282 -34.76 10.23 9.49
N ASN A 283 -34.37 9.26 10.33
CA ASN A 283 -35.17 8.75 11.45
C ASN A 283 -34.84 9.39 12.81
N GLY A 284 -33.94 10.39 12.85
CA GLY A 284 -33.65 11.15 14.06
C GLY A 284 -34.82 12.03 14.46
N ASN A 285 -35.63 11.55 15.41
CA ASN A 285 -36.65 12.36 16.08
C ASN A 285 -36.06 13.69 16.58
N SER A 286 -36.88 14.73 16.47
CA SER A 286 -36.60 16.15 16.73
C SER A 286 -36.21 16.52 18.18
N ASP A 287 -35.57 15.63 18.95
CA ASP A 287 -35.19 15.93 20.34
C ASP A 287 -33.85 15.28 20.71
N GLY A 288 -32.87 16.12 21.05
CA GLY A 288 -31.53 15.71 21.55
C GLY A 288 -30.38 15.83 20.54
N THR A 289 -29.87 17.06 20.36
CA THR A 289 -28.67 17.45 19.58
C THR A 289 -28.77 17.27 18.06
N THR A 290 -29.23 18.34 17.39
CA THR A 290 -29.11 18.52 15.94
C THR A 290 -27.63 18.42 15.56
N GLU A 291 -27.19 17.27 15.05
CA GLU A 291 -25.88 17.15 14.43
C GLU A 291 -25.80 18.18 13.29
N ASP A 292 -24.75 19.00 13.26
CA ASP A 292 -24.60 20.05 12.25
C ASP A 292 -24.72 19.41 10.85
N VAL A 293 -25.66 19.90 10.06
CA VAL A 293 -25.93 19.40 8.70
C VAL A 293 -24.65 19.39 7.86
N ASN A 294 -23.73 20.32 8.11
CA ASN A 294 -22.43 20.38 7.46
C ASN A 294 -21.54 19.17 7.81
N VAL A 295 -21.55 18.72 9.06
CA VAL A 295 -20.79 17.56 9.53
C VAL A 295 -21.38 16.27 8.95
N LEU A 296 -22.70 16.14 8.96
CA LEU A 296 -23.38 15.00 8.34
C LEU A 296 -23.10 14.94 6.83
N ALA A 297 -23.18 16.08 6.12
CA ALA A 297 -22.85 16.17 4.70
C ALA A 297 -21.39 15.78 4.44
N ALA A 298 -20.45 16.23 5.29
CA ALA A 298 -19.05 15.86 5.19
C ALA A 298 -18.81 14.35 5.41
N LYS A 299 -19.49 13.73 6.38
CA LYS A 299 -19.46 12.27 6.60
C LYS A 299 -19.91 11.52 5.34
N ILE A 300 -21.04 11.91 4.77
CA ILE A 300 -21.59 11.30 3.55
C ILE A 300 -20.61 11.51 2.38
N ALA A 301 -20.03 12.68 2.23
CA ALA A 301 -19.07 12.98 1.17
C ALA A 301 -17.82 12.09 1.24
N VAL A 302 -17.22 11.93 2.43
CA VAL A 302 -16.02 11.09 2.63
C VAL A 302 -16.34 9.60 2.42
N LEU A 303 -17.49 9.13 2.89
CA LEU A 303 -17.91 7.75 2.67
C LEU A 303 -18.25 7.48 1.20
N SER A 304 -18.88 8.44 0.53
CA SER A 304 -19.19 8.37 -0.91
C SER A 304 -17.92 8.37 -1.75
N SER A 305 -16.94 9.24 -1.46
CA SER A 305 -15.66 9.24 -2.19
C SER A 305 -14.92 7.91 -2.02
N SER A 306 -14.91 7.34 -0.82
CA SER A 306 -14.34 6.02 -0.55
C SER A 306 -15.00 4.95 -1.43
N CYS A 307 -16.34 4.94 -1.47
CA CYS A 307 -17.11 4.02 -2.29
C CYS A 307 -16.82 4.18 -3.79
N THR A 308 -16.73 5.41 -4.29
CA THR A 308 -16.41 5.68 -5.70
C THR A 308 -15.02 5.18 -6.07
N ILE A 309 -14.02 5.40 -5.21
CA ILE A 309 -12.64 4.94 -5.44
C ILE A 309 -12.58 3.42 -5.41
N GLN A 310 -13.23 2.77 -4.44
CA GLN A 310 -13.31 1.32 -4.36
C GLN A 310 -13.98 0.72 -5.60
N ALA A 311 -15.10 1.30 -6.05
CA ALA A 311 -15.78 0.87 -7.27
C ALA A 311 -14.90 1.04 -8.50
N TYR A 312 -14.23 2.19 -8.65
CA TYR A 312 -13.33 2.47 -9.77
C TYR A 312 -12.17 1.47 -9.84
N ILE A 313 -11.49 1.23 -8.72
CA ILE A 313 -10.36 0.29 -8.69
C ILE A 313 -10.84 -1.14 -8.99
N THR A 314 -11.94 -1.57 -8.38
CA THR A 314 -12.51 -2.91 -8.59
C THR A 314 -12.92 -3.11 -10.05
N TRP A 315 -13.56 -2.10 -10.65
CA TRP A 315 -13.94 -2.11 -12.06
C TRP A 315 -12.72 -2.25 -12.98
N ASN A 316 -11.67 -1.46 -12.73
CA ASN A 316 -10.46 -1.52 -13.54
C ASN A 316 -9.79 -2.90 -13.47
N LEU A 317 -9.67 -3.46 -12.25
CA LEU A 317 -9.10 -4.79 -12.03
C LEU A 317 -9.93 -5.90 -12.69
N PHE A 318 -11.25 -5.82 -12.57
CA PHE A 318 -12.16 -6.76 -13.22
C PHE A 318 -11.98 -6.75 -14.73
N ASN A 319 -11.89 -5.57 -15.36
CA ASN A 319 -11.68 -5.47 -16.80
C ASN A 319 -10.32 -6.04 -17.23
N VAL A 320 -9.25 -5.78 -16.49
CA VAL A 320 -7.93 -6.35 -16.78
C VAL A 320 -7.95 -7.88 -16.68
N GLN A 321 -8.62 -8.43 -15.67
CA GLN A 321 -8.71 -9.88 -15.51
C GLN A 321 -9.62 -10.52 -16.57
N LEU A 322 -10.72 -9.86 -16.93
CA LEU A 322 -11.61 -10.30 -18.01
C LEU A 322 -10.86 -10.34 -19.35
N GLN A 323 -10.08 -9.29 -19.66
CA GLN A 323 -9.28 -9.26 -20.87
C GLN A 323 -8.26 -10.41 -20.91
N ARG A 324 -7.58 -10.69 -19.78
CA ARG A 324 -6.65 -11.82 -19.69
C ARG A 324 -7.34 -13.17 -19.94
N TRP A 325 -8.51 -13.39 -19.34
CA TRP A 325 -9.27 -14.62 -19.59
C TRP A 325 -9.72 -14.75 -21.04
N MET A 326 -10.17 -13.65 -21.65
CA MET A 326 -10.53 -13.63 -23.07
C MET A 326 -9.33 -13.92 -23.99
N GLU A 327 -8.14 -13.42 -23.64
CA GLU A 327 -6.90 -13.68 -24.37
C GLU A 327 -6.38 -15.12 -24.17
N GLU A 328 -6.59 -15.71 -22.99
CA GLU A 328 -6.25 -17.11 -22.69
C GLU A 328 -7.19 -18.12 -23.38
N ASP A 329 -8.46 -17.76 -23.58
CA ASP A 329 -9.45 -18.59 -24.29
C ASP A 329 -9.40 -18.43 -25.82
N ALA A 330 -8.85 -17.32 -26.33
CA ALA A 330 -8.65 -17.09 -27.77
C ALA A 330 -7.84 -18.18 -28.51
N PRO A 331 -6.72 -18.73 -27.96
CA PRO A 331 -6.00 -19.83 -28.60
C PRO A 331 -6.74 -21.18 -28.58
N LEU A 332 -7.82 -21.34 -27.79
CA LEU A 332 -8.68 -22.54 -27.80
C LEU A 332 -9.81 -22.45 -28.85
N GLN A 333 -10.11 -21.25 -29.37
CA GLN A 333 -11.15 -21.01 -30.38
C GLN A 333 -10.63 -20.72 -31.79
N ALA A 334 -9.31 -20.73 -32.04
CA ALA A 334 -8.80 -20.69 -33.40
C ALA A 334 -8.99 -22.07 -34.06
N PRO A 335 -9.88 -22.24 -35.06
CA PRO A 335 -9.89 -23.47 -35.83
C PRO A 335 -8.51 -23.62 -36.47
N SER A 336 -7.86 -24.76 -36.21
CA SER A 336 -6.62 -25.13 -36.89
C SER A 336 -6.82 -25.04 -38.41
N VAL A 337 -6.41 -23.92 -39.00
CA VAL A 337 -6.29 -23.82 -40.46
C VAL A 337 -5.16 -24.76 -40.82
N LYS A 338 -5.54 -25.98 -41.16
CA LYS A 338 -4.68 -27.04 -41.68
C LYS A 338 -3.80 -26.45 -42.77
N LYS A 339 -2.52 -26.17 -42.46
CA LYS A 339 -1.48 -26.00 -43.48
C LYS A 339 -1.44 -27.30 -44.28
N LYS A 340 -2.05 -27.27 -45.46
CA LYS A 340 -2.06 -28.36 -46.45
C LYS A 340 -0.61 -28.64 -46.84
N ARG A 341 -0.04 -29.68 -46.24
CA ARG A 341 1.32 -30.16 -46.50
C ARG A 341 1.26 -31.00 -47.78
N THR A 342 1.57 -30.41 -48.92
CA THR A 342 1.67 -31.15 -50.19
C THR A 342 2.90 -32.05 -50.14
N LYS A 343 2.70 -33.35 -49.93
CA LYS A 343 3.74 -34.38 -49.99
C LYS A 343 3.58 -35.13 -51.32
N GLY A 344 4.40 -34.77 -52.31
CA GLY A 344 4.59 -35.50 -53.57
C GLY A 344 5.79 -36.46 -53.47
N ARG A 345 5.64 -37.64 -54.03
CA ARG A 345 6.35 -38.90 -53.74
C ARG A 345 7.50 -39.17 -54.76
N PHE A 346 8.52 -39.88 -54.28
CA PHE A 346 9.58 -40.63 -54.98
C PHE A 346 9.25 -41.14 -56.41
N SER A 347 10.24 -41.11 -57.34
CA SER A 347 10.88 -42.32 -57.93
C SER A 347 11.86 -42.00 -59.09
N ARG A 348 12.89 -42.85 -59.20
CA ARG A 348 13.97 -42.93 -60.22
C ARG A 348 13.47 -43.22 -61.65
N LYS A 349 14.24 -42.78 -62.66
CA LYS A 349 15.06 -43.63 -63.59
C LYS A 349 15.03 -43.16 -65.07
N GLY A 350 16.24 -42.96 -65.62
CA GLY A 350 16.62 -43.07 -67.04
C GLY A 350 16.30 -41.89 -67.96
N THR A 351 16.96 -41.61 -69.08
CA THR A 351 18.17 -42.12 -69.76
C THR A 351 18.34 -41.21 -71.01
N GLU A 352 19.59 -40.99 -71.45
CA GLU A 352 20.03 -40.62 -72.82
C GLU A 352 19.87 -39.19 -73.41
N ASN A 353 21.06 -38.62 -73.69
CA ASN A 353 21.56 -38.08 -74.96
C ASN A 353 20.88 -36.86 -75.64
N GLY A 354 21.69 -35.81 -75.85
CA GLY A 354 21.33 -34.66 -76.69
C GLY A 354 22.37 -33.53 -76.73
N VAL A 355 23.57 -33.85 -77.22
CA VAL A 355 24.55 -33.05 -78.01
C VAL A 355 24.36 -31.51 -78.17
N ALA A 356 25.47 -30.80 -77.86
CA ALA A 356 26.03 -29.55 -78.45
C ALA A 356 25.25 -28.22 -78.41
N THR A 357 25.83 -27.02 -78.36
CA THR A 357 27.12 -26.40 -77.97
C THR A 357 26.85 -24.89 -78.05
N SER A 358 27.46 -24.06 -77.20
CA SER A 358 28.49 -23.08 -77.62
C SER A 358 28.83 -22.07 -76.50
N ASN A 359 30.13 -22.00 -76.23
CA ASN A 359 30.94 -20.81 -75.92
C ASN A 359 30.54 -19.93 -74.72
N ARG A 360 31.44 -19.82 -73.72
CA ARG A 360 32.60 -18.90 -73.79
C ARG A 360 33.43 -18.90 -72.49
N VAL A 361 34.69 -19.36 -72.64
CA VAL A 361 35.95 -18.91 -71.98
C VAL A 361 36.26 -19.37 -70.53
N ASP A 362 37.35 -20.15 -70.46
CA ASP A 362 38.20 -20.55 -69.32
C ASP A 362 38.74 -19.35 -68.52
N SER A 363 39.06 -19.39 -67.21
CA SER A 363 40.10 -20.17 -66.51
C SER A 363 40.06 -19.85 -64.98
N PRO A 364 40.76 -20.62 -64.10
CA PRO A 364 40.23 -20.99 -62.78
C PRO A 364 41.12 -20.48 -61.58
N PRO A 365 41.13 -21.07 -60.35
CA PRO A 365 41.07 -20.32 -59.09
C PRO A 365 42.40 -20.28 -58.31
N MET A 366 42.55 -19.41 -57.32
CA MET A 366 43.62 -19.54 -56.31
C MET A 366 43.12 -19.29 -54.89
N ARG A 367 43.11 -20.40 -54.16
CA ARG A 367 42.97 -20.59 -52.72
C ARG A 367 44.31 -20.25 -52.06
N LYS A 368 44.32 -19.52 -50.95
CA LYS A 368 45.43 -19.58 -49.98
C LYS A 368 44.88 -19.87 -48.59
N GLU A 369 45.32 -20.99 -48.06
CA GLU A 369 45.15 -21.44 -46.69
C GLU A 369 46.07 -20.67 -45.73
N LYS A 370 45.71 -20.80 -44.45
CA LYS A 370 46.39 -20.34 -43.23
C LYS A 370 47.78 -20.96 -43.05
N SER A 371 48.68 -20.23 -42.39
CA SER A 371 49.34 -20.68 -41.16
C SER A 371 50.19 -19.56 -40.53
N SER A 372 49.95 -19.31 -39.23
CA SER A 372 50.92 -19.36 -38.12
C SER A 372 50.23 -18.97 -36.82
#